data_AF-A0A952K4D8-F1
#
_entry.id   AF-A0A952K4D8-F1
#
_cell.length_a   1.000
_cell.length_b   1.000
_cell.length_c   1.000
_cell.angle_alpha   90.00
_cell.angle_beta   90.00
_cell.angle_gamma   90.00
#
_symmetry.space_group_name_H-M   'P 1'
#
loop_
_entity.id
_entity.type
_entity.pdbx_description
1 polymer ?
#
loop_
_entity_poly.entity_id
_entity_poly.type
_entity_poly.pdbx_seq_one_letter_code
_entity_poly.pdbx_strand_id
1 'polypeptide(L)' 'MTPTHNGEPDDCELLQRGELTVIGRIRSASNATFLCEAHLGERQAHCVYKPIAGEAPLWDFPD' A
#
# COMPACT_ATOMS: atom_id res chain seq x y z
N MET A 1 -2.10 26.59 -7.40
CA MET A 1 -0.80 25.92 -7.12
C MET A 1 -0.87 24.53 -7.70
N THR A 2 -0.35 24.35 -8.91
CA THR A 2 -0.17 23.04 -9.52
C THR A 2 1.16 22.47 -9.02
N PRO A 3 1.20 21.28 -8.42
CA PRO A 3 2.48 20.64 -8.14
C PRO A 3 3.10 20.27 -9.49
N THR A 4 4.23 20.90 -9.82
CA THR A 4 5.12 20.49 -10.90
C THR A 4 5.79 19.19 -10.49
N HIS A 5 5.18 18.04 -10.83
CA HIS A 5 5.83 16.75 -10.66
C HIS A 5 6.78 16.53 -11.84
N ASN A 6 8.05 16.83 -11.63
CA ASN A 6 9.13 16.64 -12.59
C ASN A 6 9.37 15.13 -12.81
N GLY A 7 8.60 14.45 -13.67
CA GLY A 7 8.94 13.13 -14.26
C GLY A 7 9.23 11.93 -13.34
N GLU A 8 9.33 12.12 -12.03
CA GLU A 8 9.49 11.08 -11.03
C GLU A 8 8.10 10.53 -10.69
N PRO A 9 7.94 9.21 -10.57
CA PRO A 9 6.64 8.62 -10.25
C PRO A 9 6.12 9.20 -8.94
N ASP A 10 4.86 9.62 -8.89
CA ASP A 10 4.24 10.04 -7.64
C ASP A 10 3.91 8.83 -6.75
N ASP A 11 3.47 9.08 -5.52
CA ASP A 11 3.19 8.02 -4.56
C ASP A 11 2.04 7.11 -5.05
N CYS A 12 1.08 7.64 -5.82
CA CYS A 12 0.02 6.83 -6.41
C CYS A 12 0.57 5.87 -7.48
N GLU A 13 1.43 6.35 -8.37
CA GLU A 13 2.07 5.52 -9.38
C GLU A 13 2.98 4.45 -8.74
N LEU A 14 3.75 4.83 -7.73
CA LEU A 14 4.59 3.92 -6.96
C LEU A 14 3.76 2.79 -6.31
N LEU A 15 2.63 3.11 -5.68
CA LEU A 15 1.77 2.11 -5.05
C LEU A 15 1.04 1.20 -6.05
N GLN A 16 0.72 1.72 -7.25
CA GLN A 16 0.00 0.96 -8.28
C GLN A 16 0.91 0.07 -9.11
N ARG A 17 2.15 0.49 -9.37
CA ARG A 17 3.06 -0.15 -10.33
C ARG A 17 4.37 -0.63 -9.74
N GLY A 18 4.70 -0.20 -8.52
CA GLY A 18 5.93 -0.59 -7.85
C GLY A 18 5.92 -2.06 -7.42
N GLU A 19 7.11 -2.64 -7.36
CA GLU A 19 7.32 -3.96 -6.78
C GLU A 19 7.20 -3.86 -5.25
N LEU A 20 6.41 -4.77 -4.66
CA LEU A 20 6.17 -4.81 -3.22
C LEU A 20 7.02 -5.88 -2.55
N THR A 21 7.92 -5.47 -1.67
CA THR A 21 8.64 -6.38 -0.77
C THR A 21 7.98 -6.38 0.60
N VAL A 22 7.59 -7.54 1.11
CA VAL A 22 6.99 -7.67 2.45
C VAL A 22 8.09 -7.62 3.51
N ILE A 23 8.05 -6.60 4.38
CA ILE A 23 8.97 -6.47 5.52
C ILE A 23 8.44 -7.29 6.70
N GLY A 24 7.14 -7.25 6.96
CA GLY A 24 6.55 -7.98 8.08
C GLY A 24 5.04 -7.82 8.24
N ARG A 25 4.46 -8.59 9.16
CA ARG A 25 3.02 -8.54 9.48
C ARG A 25 2.76 -7.65 10.69
N ILE A 26 1.81 -6.71 10.55
CA ILE A 26 1.31 -5.89 11.64
C ILE A 26 0.30 -6.72 12.44
N ARG A 27 0.72 -7.22 13.62
CA ARG A 27 -0.08 -8.18 14.42
C ARG A 27 -1.20 -7.54 15.23
N SER A 28 -1.14 -6.22 15.46
CA SER A 28 -2.17 -5.47 16.17
C SER A 28 -3.38 -5.11 15.30
N ALA A 29 -3.31 -5.35 13.99
CA ALA A 29 -4.42 -5.10 13.08
C ALA A 29 -5.47 -6.23 13.16
N SER A 30 -6.75 -5.88 13.00
CA SER A 30 -7.88 -6.83 13.03
C SER A 30 -7.88 -7.81 11.86
N ASN A 31 -7.45 -7.36 10.68
CA ASN A 31 -7.32 -8.16 9.46
C ASN A 31 -5.84 -8.38 9.08
N ALA A 32 -5.60 -9.25 8.09
CA ALA A 32 -4.28 -9.44 7.51
C ALA A 32 -3.72 -8.09 7.00
N THR A 33 -2.67 -7.61 7.65
CA THR A 33 -2.07 -6.30 7.35
C THR A 33 -0.54 -6.44 7.37
N PHE A 34 0.11 -6.00 6.31
CA PHE A 34 1.54 -6.14 6.11
C PHE A 34 2.19 -4.78 5.89
N LEU A 35 3.34 -4.58 6.54
CA LEU A 35 4.25 -3.50 6.18
C LEU A 35 5.08 -3.96 5.00
N CYS A 36 5.06 -3.16 3.93
CA CYS A 36 5.78 -3.41 2.70
C CYS A 36 6.64 -2.21 2.33
N GLU A 37 7.67 -2.46 1.54
CA GLU A 37 8.41 -1.44 0.79
C GLU A 37 8.01 -1.54 -0.68
N ALA A 38 7.56 -0.43 -1.26
CA ALA A 38 7.27 -0.31 -2.68
C ALA A 38 8.47 0.31 -3.39
N HIS A 39 8.89 -0.26 -4.51
CA HIS A 39 10.00 0.22 -5.34
C HIS A 39 9.57 0.44 -6.78
N LEU A 40 9.87 1.60 -7.35
CA LEU A 40 9.69 1.89 -8.77
C LEU A 40 10.85 2.75 -9.28
N GLY A 41 11.80 2.11 -9.95
CA GLY A 41 13.07 2.74 -10.32
C GLY A 41 13.87 3.11 -9.07
N GLU A 42 14.29 4.37 -8.98
CA GLU A 42 15.04 4.89 -7.83
C GLU A 42 14.14 5.32 -6.65
N ARG A 43 12.81 5.30 -6.83
CA ARG A 43 11.86 5.75 -5.82
C ARG A 43 11.39 4.59 -4.97
N GLN A 44 11.38 4.83 -3.65
CA GLN A 44 10.95 3.85 -2.66
C GLN A 44 10.07 4.50 -1.60
N ALA A 45 9.09 3.75 -1.09
CA ALA A 45 8.26 4.18 0.03
C ALA A 45 7.76 2.99 0.83
N HIS A 46 7.57 3.19 2.14
CA HIS A 46 6.81 2.25 2.96
C HIS A 46 5.33 2.36 2.64
N CYS A 47 4.65 1.22 2.60
CA CYS A 47 3.22 1.13 2.37
C CYS A 47 2.59 0.00 3.19
N VAL A 48 1.26 0.01 3.23
CA VAL A 48 0.47 -1.05 3.88
C VAL A 48 -0.23 -1.85 2.81
N TYR A 49 0.05 -3.16 2.77
CA TYR A 49 -0.67 -4.11 1.93
C TYR A 49 -1.73 -4.85 2.77
N LYS A 50 -2.98 -4.80 2.30
CA LYS A 50 -4.11 -5.54 2.84
C LYS A 50 -4.69 -6.44 1.76
N PRO A 51 -4.43 -7.76 1.79
CA PRO A 51 -5.04 -8.66 0.83
C PRO A 51 -6.53 -8.82 1.13
N ILE A 52 -7.34 -8.92 0.08
CA ILE A 52 -8.77 -9.28 0.17
C ILE A 52 -8.95 -10.62 0.92
N ALA A 53 -8.02 -11.56 0.70
CA ALA A 53 -8.00 -12.83 1.41
C ALA A 53 -7.75 -12.60 2.91
N GLY A 54 -8.77 -12.84 3.73
CA GLY A 54 -8.71 -12.63 5.18
C GLY A 54 -9.28 -11.28 5.63
N GLU A 55 -9.96 -10.55 4.76
CA GLU A 55 -10.83 -9.44 5.17
C GLU A 55 -12.16 -9.99 5.71
N ALA A 56 -12.49 -9.64 6.95
CA ALA A 56 -13.84 -9.80 7.48
C ALA A 56 -14.70 -8.60 7.06
N PRO A 57 -15.94 -8.82 6.60
CA PRO A 57 -16.88 -7.72 6.32
C PRO A 57 -17.09 -6.86 7.56
N LEU A 58 -17.19 -5.55 7.35
CA LEU A 58 -17.57 -4.63 8.41
C LEU A 58 -19.06 -4.83 8.76
N TRP A 59 -19.36 -4.89 10.05
CA TRP A 59 -20.70 -5.18 10.55
C TRP A 59 -21.71 -4.04 10.27
N ASP A 60 -21.23 -2.84 9.96
CA ASP A 60 -21.99 -1.62 9.68
C ASP A 60 -22.19 -1.35 8.18
N PHE A 61 -21.70 -2.23 7.30
CA PHE A 61 -21.95 -2.17 5.85
C PHE A 61 -22.71 -3.42 5.39
N PRO A 62 -24.03 -3.52 5.70
CA PRO A 62 -24.90 -4.45 4.98
C PRO A 62 -25.00 -4.01 3.51
N ASP A 63 -25.05 -4.96 2.58
CA ASP A 63 -24.96 -4.78 1.11
C ASP A 63 -25.68 -3.55 0.52
#